data_AF-A0A101NV50-F1
#
_entry.id   AF-A0A101NV50-F1
#
_cell.length_a   1.000
_cell.length_b   1.000
_cell.length_c   1.000
_cell.angle_alpha   90.00
_cell.angle_beta   90.00
_cell.angle_gamma   90.00
#
_symmetry.space_group_name_H-M   'P 1'
#
loop_
_entity.id
_entity.type
_entity.pdbx_description
1 polymer ?
#
loop_
_entity_poly.entity_id
_entity_poly.type
_entity_poly.pdbx_seq_one_letter_code
_entity_poly.pdbx_strand_id
1 'polypeptide(L)'
;MPLRITVDLLDSSYQASTLDRSRAEWPPHPSRIFCALVSVADPADPVQDAALSWLEQQPLPALRVPARTMEAEIPRMSWVPTNASATKPGHAVLPGRTSGGKPKVWPQRSLAQSRLEFEWPSEPPRGVFAVLEELARAVPYIGRAGGHALVTADVAAHSMAEGSGGDREIWQPSAGGCTTDAAQSLRAPYPGYLQRLRLAHEQGESAWQQDRTFPYTRQGAAEPEADEEPLAGPFEDLMTFAFPPRFSLDPALTVEATGALREKVMGLLSEAGHDVEAMVAVHGHKPKGDERRLCAYLGLPFVGHPHADGRLRGIAVALPSDLDPAHRRALLAVLLRMGGGLRKLKLPSLERPVQLSYVRAGDAAVNSLKSVMAEQWTRASRQWTTALPMVLDHFPRGRDIEGSVATSCRLAGLPAPDAVEVLRTGAFVPGAPTLRSDAVRRKDGERPLPVRHVRLTFPQPVTGPVVLGSKKNFGLGLCVPTAPRKADA
;
A
#
# COMPACT_ATOMS: atom_id res chain seq x y z
N MET A 1 10.79 -33.65 1.18
CA MET A 1 9.72 -33.51 2.19
C MET A 1 9.74 -32.09 2.74
N PRO A 2 8.61 -31.36 2.78
CA PRO A 2 8.59 -29.97 3.25
C PRO A 2 8.89 -29.84 4.76
N LEU A 3 9.58 -28.77 5.14
CA LEU A 3 9.72 -28.36 6.54
C LEU A 3 8.42 -27.70 7.01
N ARG A 4 7.84 -28.19 8.09
CA ARG A 4 6.69 -27.59 8.75
C ARG A 4 7.07 -27.09 10.14
N ILE A 5 6.67 -25.87 10.46
CA ILE A 5 6.74 -25.32 11.80
C ILE A 5 5.31 -25.11 12.30
N THR A 6 4.96 -25.81 13.37
CA THR A 6 3.63 -25.77 13.98
C THR A 6 3.69 -24.94 15.26
N VAL A 7 2.78 -23.98 15.38
CA VAL A 7 2.60 -23.10 16.54
C VAL A 7 1.26 -23.44 17.18
N ASP A 8 1.30 -24.02 18.37
CA ASP A 8 0.13 -24.24 19.22
C ASP A 8 0.06 -23.11 20.25
N LEU A 9 -0.84 -22.15 20.03
CA LEU A 9 -1.09 -21.09 21.00
C LEU A 9 -1.70 -21.69 22.28
N LEU A 10 -1.22 -21.26 23.44
CA LEU A 10 -1.74 -21.72 24.73
C LEU A 10 -3.10 -21.07 25.06
N ASP A 11 -3.32 -19.86 24.53
CA ASP A 11 -4.61 -19.19 24.54
C ASP A 11 -5.24 -19.24 23.15
N SER A 12 -6.57 -19.28 23.07
CA SER A 12 -7.32 -19.11 21.81
C SER A 12 -7.31 -17.65 21.30
N SER A 13 -6.25 -16.90 21.63
CA SER A 13 -6.06 -15.50 21.26
C SER A 13 -4.72 -15.30 20.58
N TYR A 14 -4.73 -14.66 19.42
CA TYR A 14 -3.52 -14.24 18.71
C TYR A 14 -3.26 -12.76 18.94
N GLN A 15 -2.11 -12.45 19.53
CA GLN A 15 -1.72 -11.10 19.93
C GLN A 15 -0.64 -10.55 19.00
N ALA A 16 -1.08 -10.05 17.84
CA ALA A 16 -0.24 -9.27 16.94
C ALA A 16 -1.05 -8.13 16.33
N SER A 17 -0.36 -7.06 15.94
CA SER A 17 -0.99 -5.85 15.42
C SER A 17 -0.37 -5.42 14.10
N THR A 18 -1.18 -4.79 13.27
CA THR A 18 -0.73 -4.02 12.09
C THR A 18 0.28 -2.93 12.50
N LEU A 19 0.99 -2.36 11.53
CA LEU A 19 2.06 -1.38 11.79
C LEU A 19 1.57 -0.11 12.52
N ASP A 20 0.32 0.31 12.30
CA ASP A 20 -0.36 1.44 12.95
C ASP A 20 -0.97 1.06 14.30
N ARG A 21 -0.92 -0.23 14.66
CA ARG A 21 -1.46 -0.78 15.90
C ARG A 21 -2.97 -0.56 16.06
N SER A 22 -3.66 -0.27 14.97
CA SER A 22 -5.10 -0.03 14.96
C SER A 22 -5.91 -1.32 14.91
N ARG A 23 -5.33 -2.38 14.30
CA ARG A 23 -6.02 -3.65 14.07
C ARG A 23 -5.17 -4.87 14.41
N ALA A 24 -5.86 -5.98 14.68
CA ALA A 24 -5.24 -7.28 14.88
C ALA A 24 -4.72 -7.81 13.54
N GLU A 25 -3.44 -8.16 13.50
CA GLU A 25 -2.78 -8.76 12.33
C GLU A 25 -3.41 -10.14 12.03
N TRP A 26 -3.79 -10.37 10.77
CA TRP A 26 -4.27 -11.67 10.29
C TRP A 26 -4.19 -11.77 8.76
N PRO A 27 -3.84 -12.93 8.18
CA PRO A 27 -3.23 -14.10 8.84
C PRO A 27 -1.88 -13.75 9.52
N PRO A 28 -1.33 -14.61 10.39
CA PRO A 28 -0.03 -14.37 11.02
C PRO A 28 1.07 -14.24 9.96
N HIS A 29 1.87 -13.17 10.04
CA HIS A 29 2.92 -12.93 9.05
C HIS A 29 4.09 -13.92 9.26
N PRO A 30 4.61 -14.60 8.21
CA PRO A 30 5.77 -15.49 8.32
C PRO A 30 7.03 -14.86 8.96
N SER A 31 7.22 -13.54 8.86
CA SER A 31 8.33 -12.87 9.55
C SER A 31 8.25 -13.02 11.08
N ARG A 32 7.04 -13.21 11.64
CA ARG A 32 6.85 -13.41 13.10
C ARG A 32 7.52 -14.68 13.60
N ILE A 33 7.37 -15.78 12.87
CA ILE A 33 7.97 -17.06 13.27
C ILE A 33 9.49 -17.00 13.09
N PHE A 34 9.98 -16.39 11.99
CA PHE A 34 11.41 -16.18 11.80
C PHE A 34 12.03 -15.33 12.92
N CYS A 35 11.44 -14.17 13.23
CA CYS A 35 11.91 -13.33 14.33
C CYS A 35 11.86 -14.03 15.70
N ALA A 36 10.89 -14.92 15.91
CA ALA A 36 10.80 -15.69 17.15
C ALA A 36 11.97 -16.67 17.28
N LEU A 37 12.31 -17.39 16.21
CA LEU A 37 13.50 -18.27 16.17
C LEU A 37 14.79 -17.45 16.38
N VAL A 38 14.92 -16.30 15.72
CA VAL A 38 16.07 -15.40 15.91
C VAL A 38 16.17 -14.89 17.35
N SER A 39 15.04 -14.68 18.04
CA SER A 39 15.03 -14.13 19.41
C SER A 39 15.55 -15.09 20.48
N VAL A 40 15.57 -16.39 20.19
CA VAL A 40 16.05 -17.43 21.10
C VAL A 40 17.39 -18.03 20.68
N ALA A 41 17.87 -17.67 19.48
CA ALA A 41 19.15 -18.12 18.98
C ALA A 41 20.31 -17.34 19.61
N ASP A 42 21.42 -18.03 19.88
CA ASP A 42 22.67 -17.42 20.28
C ASP A 42 23.36 -16.81 19.03
N PRO A 43 23.53 -15.48 18.95
CA PRO A 43 24.20 -14.85 17.82
C PRO A 43 25.68 -15.24 17.67
N ALA A 44 26.31 -15.80 18.71
CA ALA A 44 27.69 -16.28 18.67
C ALA A 44 27.82 -17.74 18.20
N ASP A 45 26.72 -18.50 18.11
CA ASP A 45 26.73 -19.88 17.65
C ASP A 45 26.64 -19.95 16.11
N PRO A 46 27.74 -20.35 15.42
CA PRO A 46 27.76 -20.42 13.96
C PRO A 46 26.83 -21.50 13.38
N VAL A 47 26.47 -22.51 14.17
CA VAL A 47 25.58 -23.60 13.72
C VAL A 47 24.14 -23.11 13.68
N GLN A 48 23.70 -22.37 14.72
CA GLN A 48 22.40 -21.71 14.76
C GLN A 48 22.29 -20.63 13.68
N ASP A 49 23.36 -19.86 13.48
CA ASP A 49 23.44 -18.86 12.41
C ASP A 49 23.26 -19.46 11.03
N ALA A 50 23.97 -20.57 10.74
CA ALA A 50 23.87 -21.26 9.47
C ALA A 50 22.46 -21.83 9.23
N ALA A 51 21.80 -22.35 10.27
CA ALA A 51 20.44 -22.88 10.17
C ALA A 51 19.40 -21.78 9.87
N LEU A 52 19.49 -20.63 10.55
CA LEU A 52 18.63 -19.47 10.30
C LEU A 52 18.90 -18.85 8.92
N SER A 53 20.18 -18.77 8.53
CA SER A 53 20.61 -18.30 7.20
C SER A 53 20.11 -19.22 6.09
N TRP A 54 20.09 -20.54 6.32
CA TRP A 54 19.47 -21.48 5.40
C TRP A 54 17.96 -21.22 5.28
N LEU A 55 17.25 -21.04 6.40
CA LEU A 55 15.79 -20.85 6.41
C LEU A 55 15.34 -19.60 5.64
N GLU A 56 16.04 -18.47 5.76
CA GLU A 56 15.69 -17.22 5.05
C GLU A 56 15.92 -17.28 3.54
N GLN A 57 16.75 -18.22 3.07
CA GLN A 57 17.04 -18.43 1.64
C GLN A 57 16.00 -19.32 0.96
N GLN A 58 15.12 -19.97 1.73
CA GLN A 58 14.11 -20.86 1.17
C GLN A 58 12.97 -20.08 0.51
N PRO A 59 12.22 -20.71 -0.42
CA PRO A 59 10.99 -20.15 -0.94
C PRO A 59 10.02 -19.81 0.20
N LEU A 60 9.17 -18.81 -0.04
CA LEU A 60 8.19 -18.34 0.94
C LEU A 60 7.29 -19.49 1.44
N PRO A 61 7.00 -19.57 2.75
CA PRO A 61 6.20 -20.65 3.28
C PRO A 61 4.72 -20.51 2.96
N ALA A 62 4.00 -21.61 2.79
CA ALA A 62 2.54 -21.63 2.87
C ALA A 62 2.08 -21.58 4.33
N LEU A 63 0.87 -21.10 4.58
CA LEU A 63 0.27 -21.01 5.91
C LEU A 63 -1.00 -21.87 5.97
N ARG A 64 -1.19 -22.61 7.05
CA ARG A 64 -2.49 -23.23 7.38
C ARG A 64 -2.95 -22.72 8.72
N VAL A 65 -4.08 -22.00 8.71
CA VAL A 65 -4.57 -21.24 9.85
C VAL A 65 -6.07 -21.46 10.05
N PRO A 66 -6.63 -21.20 11.24
CA PRO A 66 -8.07 -21.30 11.48
C PRO A 66 -8.86 -20.37 10.54
N ALA A 67 -9.93 -20.88 9.92
CA ALA A 67 -10.78 -20.09 9.03
C ALA A 67 -11.64 -19.08 9.80
N ARG A 68 -12.21 -19.54 10.92
CA ARG A 68 -13.11 -18.74 11.76
C ARG A 68 -12.30 -17.95 12.78
N THR A 69 -12.06 -16.68 12.48
CA THR A 69 -11.41 -15.74 13.39
C THR A 69 -12.18 -14.44 13.51
N MET A 70 -12.13 -13.82 14.67
CA MET A 70 -12.79 -12.55 14.94
C MET A 70 -11.83 -11.61 15.64
N GLU A 71 -11.76 -10.37 15.16
CA GLU A 71 -11.04 -9.31 15.88
C GLU A 71 -11.79 -9.01 17.17
N ALA A 72 -11.09 -9.03 18.31
CA ALA A 72 -11.74 -8.84 19.60
C ALA A 72 -12.27 -7.42 19.73
N GLU A 73 -13.54 -7.27 20.09
CA GLU A 73 -14.21 -5.97 20.27
C GLU A 73 -13.52 -5.13 21.35
N ILE A 74 -13.05 -5.79 22.42
CA ILE A 74 -12.26 -5.16 23.48
C ILE A 74 -10.78 -5.53 23.28
N PRO A 75 -9.90 -4.56 22.96
CA PRO A 75 -8.48 -4.82 22.84
C PRO A 75 -7.86 -5.13 24.21
N ARG A 76 -6.77 -5.89 24.22
CA ARG A 76 -6.07 -6.23 25.45
C ARG A 76 -5.42 -4.98 26.03
N MET A 77 -5.70 -4.69 27.29
CA MET A 77 -5.06 -3.60 28.03
C MET A 77 -4.07 -4.15 29.04
N SER A 78 -2.88 -3.56 29.13
CA SER A 78 -1.96 -3.82 30.22
C SER A 78 -1.24 -2.56 30.65
N TRP A 79 -1.06 -2.45 31.96
CA TRP A 79 -0.19 -1.45 32.56
C TRP A 79 1.24 -1.98 32.49
N VAL A 80 2.12 -1.24 31.82
CA VAL A 80 3.52 -1.62 31.67
C VAL A 80 4.34 -0.62 32.49
N PRO A 81 5.07 -1.08 33.53
CA PRO A 81 6.01 -0.23 34.26
C PRO A 81 6.92 0.51 33.28
N THR A 82 6.95 1.83 33.37
CA THR A 82 7.97 2.62 32.72
C THR A 82 9.23 2.59 33.59
N ASN A 83 10.41 2.65 32.99
CA ASN A 83 11.66 2.79 33.75
C ASN A 83 11.78 4.16 34.46
N ALA A 84 10.71 4.97 34.51
CA ALA A 84 10.66 6.24 35.23
C ALA A 84 10.20 6.03 36.69
N SER A 85 11.00 6.53 37.63
CA SER A 85 10.66 6.61 39.06
C SER A 85 9.87 7.89 39.36
N ALA A 86 9.02 7.85 40.37
CA ALA A 86 8.33 9.05 40.85
C ALA A 86 9.34 10.07 41.40
N THR A 87 9.28 11.32 40.93
CA THR A 87 10.28 12.37 41.23
C THR A 87 10.22 12.91 42.67
N LYS A 88 9.22 12.52 43.48
CA LYS A 88 9.11 12.87 44.90
C LYS A 88 8.65 11.67 45.73
N PRO A 89 9.50 11.08 46.58
CA PRO A 89 9.06 10.06 47.53
C PRO A 89 8.19 10.71 48.61
N GLY A 90 7.07 10.09 48.96
CA GLY A 90 6.36 10.39 50.20
C GLY A 90 7.12 9.77 51.38
N HIS A 91 7.02 10.37 52.57
CA HIS A 91 7.63 9.80 53.79
C HIS A 91 7.20 8.32 53.95
N ALA A 92 8.18 7.43 54.08
CA ALA A 92 8.04 5.98 54.25
C ALA A 92 7.67 5.12 53.01
N VAL A 93 7.67 5.67 51.78
CA VAL A 93 7.47 4.87 50.55
C VAL A 93 8.69 4.97 49.64
N LEU A 94 9.36 3.84 49.39
CA LEU A 94 10.43 3.77 48.38
C LEU A 94 9.85 4.16 47.01
N PRO A 95 10.53 5.03 46.23
CA PRO A 95 10.00 5.51 44.96
C PRO A 95 9.84 4.33 43.97
N GLY A 96 8.61 3.87 43.81
CA GLY A 96 8.27 2.83 42.84
C GLY A 96 8.41 3.32 41.41
N ARG A 97 8.72 2.39 40.49
CA ARG A 97 8.61 2.63 39.05
C ARG A 97 7.14 2.89 38.70
N THR A 98 6.88 3.96 37.96
CA THR A 98 5.51 4.35 37.58
C THR A 98 5.10 3.61 36.31
N SER A 99 3.83 3.20 36.19
CA SER A 99 3.29 2.57 34.97
C SER A 99 2.95 3.57 33.85
N GLY A 100 3.26 4.86 34.04
CA GLY A 100 2.71 5.94 33.24
C GLY A 100 1.19 6.11 33.45
N GLY A 101 0.62 7.25 33.09
CA GLY A 101 -0.80 7.56 33.35
C GLY A 101 -1.82 6.86 32.43
N LYS A 102 -1.40 6.02 31.47
CA LYS A 102 -2.31 5.36 30.51
C LYS A 102 -1.89 3.90 30.25
N PRO A 103 -2.82 2.94 30.22
CA PRO A 103 -2.52 1.57 29.88
C PRO A 103 -2.11 1.46 28.41
N LYS A 104 -1.23 0.51 28.10
CA LYS A 104 -0.97 0.13 26.71
C LYS A 104 -2.10 -0.76 26.22
N VAL A 105 -2.61 -0.45 25.04
CA VAL A 105 -3.72 -1.15 24.40
C VAL A 105 -3.21 -1.85 23.15
N TRP A 106 -3.59 -3.11 22.97
CA TRP A 106 -3.21 -3.90 21.81
C TRP A 106 -4.41 -4.64 21.22
N PRO A 107 -4.61 -4.53 19.90
CA PRO A 107 -5.53 -5.39 19.19
C PRO A 107 -5.14 -6.87 19.35
N GLN A 108 -6.14 -7.73 19.39
CA GLN A 108 -5.98 -9.18 19.44
C GLN A 108 -7.07 -9.86 18.61
N ARG A 109 -6.82 -11.09 18.20
CA ARG A 109 -7.79 -11.88 17.43
C ARG A 109 -8.16 -13.14 18.19
N SER A 110 -9.45 -13.39 18.33
CA SER A 110 -9.98 -14.65 18.86
C SER A 110 -10.02 -15.68 17.75
N LEU A 111 -9.51 -16.88 18.04
CA LEU A 111 -9.43 -17.98 17.09
C LEU A 111 -10.34 -19.12 17.54
N ALA A 112 -11.04 -19.76 16.60
CA ALA A 112 -11.80 -20.98 16.90
C ALA A 112 -10.89 -22.18 17.22
N GLN A 113 -9.64 -22.16 16.72
CA GLN A 113 -8.61 -23.16 16.98
C GLN A 113 -7.28 -22.44 17.25
N SER A 114 -6.45 -22.97 18.13
CA SER A 114 -5.19 -22.33 18.55
C SER A 114 -3.96 -22.71 17.72
N ARG A 115 -4.10 -23.67 16.79
CA ARG A 115 -3.00 -24.18 15.97
C ARG A 115 -2.80 -23.37 14.69
N LEU A 116 -1.57 -22.93 14.44
CA LEU A 116 -1.10 -22.27 13.23
C LEU A 116 0.06 -23.06 12.64
N GLU A 117 0.14 -23.18 11.32
CA GLU A 117 1.18 -23.96 10.66
C GLU A 117 1.82 -23.17 9.52
N PHE A 118 3.13 -23.27 9.42
CA PHE A 118 3.97 -22.64 8.41
C PHE A 118 4.75 -23.74 7.69
N GLU A 119 4.58 -23.89 6.37
CA GLU A 119 5.21 -24.95 5.57
C GLU A 119 6.14 -24.36 4.52
N TRP A 120 7.45 -24.60 4.66
CA TRP A 120 8.42 -24.33 3.61
C TRP A 120 8.46 -25.54 2.66
N PRO A 121 8.39 -25.32 1.34
CA PRO A 121 8.41 -26.42 0.37
C PRO A 121 9.74 -27.17 0.33
N SER A 122 10.82 -26.54 0.82
CA SER A 122 12.16 -27.10 0.84
C SER A 122 12.36 -28.13 1.96
N GLU A 123 13.16 -29.15 1.67
CA GLU A 123 13.62 -30.13 2.65
C GLU A 123 14.91 -29.67 3.35
N PRO A 124 14.93 -29.60 4.69
CA PRO A 124 16.11 -29.19 5.44
C PRO A 124 17.15 -30.31 5.49
N PRO A 125 18.45 -30.00 5.33
CA PRO A 125 19.52 -30.93 5.68
C PRO A 125 19.39 -31.40 7.14
N ARG A 126 19.72 -32.67 7.43
CA ARG A 126 19.52 -33.27 8.78
C ARG A 126 20.09 -32.43 9.92
N GLY A 127 21.30 -31.88 9.74
CA GLY A 127 21.92 -31.00 10.74
C GLY A 127 21.17 -29.69 10.94
N VAL A 128 20.70 -29.07 9.85
CA VAL A 128 19.89 -27.84 9.91
C VAL A 128 18.55 -28.11 10.59
N PHE A 129 17.90 -29.23 10.26
CA PHE A 129 16.63 -29.62 10.88
C PHE A 129 16.75 -29.76 12.40
N ALA A 130 17.77 -30.45 12.91
CA ALA A 130 17.97 -30.64 14.34
C ALA A 130 18.08 -29.30 15.09
N VAL A 131 18.78 -28.33 14.49
CA VAL A 131 18.96 -26.99 15.05
C VAL A 131 17.66 -26.19 15.00
N LEU A 132 16.93 -26.23 13.88
CA LEU A 132 15.63 -25.56 13.76
C LEU A 132 14.59 -26.16 14.73
N GLU A 133 14.64 -27.46 14.97
CA GLU A 133 13.80 -28.15 15.95
C GLU A 133 14.12 -27.72 17.38
N GLU A 134 15.39 -27.61 17.74
CA GLU A 134 15.85 -27.08 19.03
C GLU A 134 15.38 -25.64 19.23
N LEU A 135 15.65 -24.75 18.26
CA LEU A 135 15.25 -23.35 18.30
C LEU A 135 13.72 -23.21 18.40
N ALA A 136 12.96 -24.00 17.63
CA ALA A 136 11.50 -24.00 17.69
C ALA A 136 11.01 -24.30 19.12
N ARG A 137 11.52 -25.36 19.77
CA ARG A 137 11.11 -25.70 21.15
C ARG A 137 11.49 -24.63 22.18
N ALA A 138 12.51 -23.84 21.90
CA ALA A 138 12.94 -22.75 22.79
C ALA A 138 12.05 -21.49 22.69
N VAL A 139 11.22 -21.35 21.65
CA VAL A 139 10.36 -20.17 21.46
C VAL A 139 9.23 -20.13 22.51
N PRO A 140 9.17 -19.10 23.37
CA PRO A 140 8.16 -19.04 24.44
C PRO A 140 6.84 -18.36 24.05
N TYR A 141 6.84 -17.56 22.98
CA TYR A 141 5.66 -16.84 22.50
C TYR A 141 5.82 -16.42 21.04
N ILE A 142 4.70 -16.14 20.37
CA ILE A 142 4.66 -15.54 19.03
C ILE A 142 3.93 -14.20 19.06
N GLY A 143 4.46 -13.20 18.33
CA GLY A 143 3.86 -11.88 18.19
C GLY A 143 4.20 -10.94 19.36
N ARG A 144 3.51 -11.05 20.48
CA ARG A 144 3.79 -10.31 21.72
C ARG A 144 4.00 -11.27 22.89
N ALA A 145 4.66 -10.79 23.93
CA ALA A 145 4.99 -11.58 25.12
C ALA A 145 3.78 -12.25 25.83
N GLY A 146 2.55 -11.79 25.57
CA GLY A 146 1.33 -12.43 26.09
C GLY A 146 0.71 -13.48 25.16
N GLY A 147 1.27 -13.71 23.96
CA GLY A 147 0.85 -14.73 22.99
C GLY A 147 1.65 -16.01 23.17
N HIS A 148 1.55 -16.61 24.35
CA HIS A 148 2.29 -17.82 24.70
C HIS A 148 1.99 -18.96 23.72
N ALA A 149 3.03 -19.66 23.30
CA ALA A 149 2.92 -20.69 22.29
C ALA A 149 3.90 -21.83 22.54
N LEU A 150 3.52 -23.03 22.15
CA LEU A 150 4.42 -24.15 21.94
C LEU A 150 4.73 -24.22 20.46
N VAL A 151 6.02 -24.19 20.11
CA VAL A 151 6.46 -24.24 18.72
C VAL A 151 7.25 -25.52 18.48
N THR A 152 6.90 -26.22 17.41
CA THR A 152 7.53 -27.48 17.01
C THR A 152 7.89 -27.43 15.53
N ALA A 153 8.93 -28.15 15.13
CA ALA A 153 9.32 -28.29 13.73
C ALA A 153 9.33 -29.78 13.36
N ASP A 154 8.82 -30.09 12.18
CA ASP A 154 8.76 -31.44 11.63
C ASP A 154 9.04 -31.46 10.12
N VAL A 155 9.47 -32.61 9.61
CA VAL A 155 9.58 -32.85 8.17
C VAL A 155 8.34 -33.61 7.75
N ALA A 156 7.40 -32.92 7.09
CA ALA A 156 6.09 -33.46 6.82
C ALA A 156 6.11 -34.44 5.64
N ALA A 157 5.44 -35.59 5.79
CA ALA A 157 5.34 -36.61 4.73
C ALA A 157 4.44 -36.18 3.56
N HIS A 158 3.47 -35.29 3.82
CA HIS A 158 2.49 -34.78 2.83
C HIS A 158 2.42 -33.26 2.93
N SER A 159 2.22 -32.60 1.78
CA SER A 159 2.08 -31.14 1.71
C SER A 159 0.74 -30.69 2.28
N MET A 160 0.71 -29.47 2.83
CA MET A 160 -0.51 -28.83 3.35
C MET A 160 -1.62 -28.67 2.32
N ALA A 161 -1.33 -28.71 1.02
CA ALA A 161 -2.29 -28.53 -0.07
C ALA A 161 -3.37 -29.63 -0.15
N GLU A 162 -3.14 -30.80 0.42
CA GLU A 162 -3.99 -31.99 0.27
C GLU A 162 -5.15 -32.09 1.29
N GLY A 163 -5.25 -31.15 2.25
CA GLY A 163 -6.19 -31.24 3.37
C GLY A 163 -6.95 -29.95 3.66
N SER A 164 -7.85 -29.55 2.76
CA SER A 164 -8.83 -28.48 3.02
C SER A 164 -10.06 -29.04 3.73
N GLY A 165 -10.00 -29.11 5.06
CA GLY A 165 -11.20 -29.25 5.89
C GLY A 165 -11.83 -27.87 6.13
N GLY A 166 -13.16 -27.76 6.15
CA GLY A 166 -13.90 -26.48 6.16
C GLY A 166 -13.62 -25.51 7.33
N ASP A 167 -12.86 -25.92 8.35
CA ASP A 167 -12.49 -25.08 9.50
C ASP A 167 -11.08 -24.48 9.43
N ARG A 168 -10.30 -24.78 8.39
CA ARG A 168 -8.96 -24.20 8.17
C ARG A 168 -8.85 -23.54 6.81
N GLU A 169 -8.11 -22.44 6.77
CA GLU A 169 -7.72 -21.72 5.56
C GLU A 169 -6.25 -21.96 5.26
N ILE A 170 -5.94 -22.12 3.98
CA ILE A 170 -4.56 -22.23 3.50
C ILE A 170 -4.22 -20.95 2.73
N TRP A 171 -3.09 -20.32 3.03
CA TRP A 171 -2.56 -19.17 2.32
C TRP A 171 -1.25 -19.54 1.64
N GLN A 172 -1.12 -19.21 0.36
CA GLN A 172 0.06 -19.54 -0.43
C GLN A 172 0.68 -18.27 -1.04
N PRO A 173 2.02 -18.21 -1.18
CA PRO A 173 2.67 -17.13 -1.91
C PRO A 173 2.15 -17.06 -3.34
N SER A 174 1.80 -15.87 -3.82
CA SER A 174 1.38 -15.65 -5.20
C SER A 174 2.53 -15.10 -6.04
N ALA A 175 2.67 -15.55 -7.29
CA ALA A 175 3.61 -14.98 -8.24
C ALA A 175 3.12 -13.63 -8.80
N GLY A 176 1.82 -13.36 -8.73
CA GLY A 176 1.21 -12.09 -9.14
C GLY A 176 1.20 -11.08 -8.00
N GLY A 177 1.41 -9.79 -8.32
CA GLY A 177 1.25 -8.71 -7.35
C GLY A 177 -0.16 -8.69 -6.72
N CYS A 178 -0.34 -7.94 -5.62
CA CYS A 178 -1.63 -7.78 -4.92
C CYS A 178 -2.66 -6.99 -5.76
N THR A 179 -3.10 -7.54 -6.88
CA THR A 179 -4.06 -6.91 -7.80
C THR A 179 -5.50 -7.40 -7.56
N THR A 180 -5.67 -8.54 -6.89
CA THR A 180 -6.97 -9.14 -6.57
C THR A 180 -7.38 -8.91 -5.11
N ASP A 181 -8.67 -8.74 -4.83
CA ASP A 181 -9.22 -8.64 -3.46
C ASP A 181 -8.94 -9.89 -2.57
N ALA A 182 -8.54 -11.01 -3.19
CA ALA A 182 -8.12 -12.25 -2.50
C ALA A 182 -6.62 -12.30 -2.14
N ALA A 183 -5.82 -11.32 -2.61
CA ALA A 183 -4.39 -11.26 -2.36
C ALA A 183 -4.08 -10.27 -1.23
N GLN A 184 -3.40 -10.75 -0.19
CA GLN A 184 -2.97 -9.94 0.95
C GLN A 184 -1.44 -9.89 1.00
N SER A 185 -0.89 -8.71 1.29
CA SER A 185 0.54 -8.53 1.52
C SER A 185 0.93 -9.00 2.93
N LEU A 186 1.66 -10.11 3.03
CA LEU A 186 2.19 -10.63 4.29
C LEU A 186 3.69 -10.38 4.38
N ARG A 187 4.20 -10.17 5.59
CA ARG A 187 5.64 -9.99 5.80
C ARG A 187 6.29 -11.35 5.96
N ALA A 188 7.39 -11.58 5.27
CA ALA A 188 8.05 -12.88 5.27
C ALA A 188 9.58 -12.74 5.26
N PRO A 189 10.32 -13.76 5.71
CA PRO A 189 11.77 -13.76 5.60
C PRO A 189 12.22 -13.69 4.13
N TYR A 190 13.40 -13.13 3.91
CA TYR A 190 14.02 -12.99 2.60
C TYR A 190 15.54 -13.11 2.72
N PRO A 191 16.27 -13.41 1.64
CA PRO A 191 17.73 -13.52 1.71
C PRO A 191 18.40 -12.26 2.27
N GLY A 192 19.19 -12.40 3.33
CA GLY A 192 19.86 -11.32 4.06
C GLY A 192 19.05 -10.71 5.22
N TYR A 193 17.88 -11.26 5.55
CA TYR A 193 17.01 -10.71 6.60
C TYR A 193 17.61 -10.84 8.01
N LEU A 194 18.26 -11.97 8.33
CA LEU A 194 18.96 -12.22 9.59
C LEU A 194 20.03 -11.18 9.86
N GLN A 195 20.89 -10.90 8.86
CA GLN A 195 21.93 -9.89 8.98
C GLN A 195 21.33 -8.50 9.23
N ARG A 196 20.22 -8.17 8.57
CA ARG A 196 19.49 -6.91 8.82
C ARG A 196 18.89 -6.84 10.21
N LEU A 197 18.31 -7.93 10.72
CA LEU A 197 17.77 -7.98 12.07
C LEU A 197 18.86 -7.76 13.12
N ARG A 198 20.05 -8.34 12.92
CA ARG A 198 21.20 -8.12 13.82
C ARG A 198 21.72 -6.69 13.78
N LEU A 199 21.92 -6.14 12.58
CA LEU A 199 22.32 -4.74 12.43
C LEU A 199 21.30 -3.78 13.06
N ALA A 200 20.02 -4.03 12.85
CA ALA A 200 18.94 -3.25 13.47
C ALA A 200 18.98 -3.36 15.00
N HIS A 201 19.24 -4.56 15.55
CA HIS A 201 19.38 -4.74 16.99
C HIS A 201 20.54 -3.93 17.58
N GLU A 202 21.71 -3.97 16.93
CA GLU A 202 22.89 -3.18 17.32
C GLU A 202 22.61 -1.67 17.27
N GLN A 203 21.80 -1.23 16.31
CA GLN A 203 21.42 0.17 16.13
C GLN A 203 20.22 0.61 16.98
N GLY A 204 19.62 -0.29 17.76
CA GLY A 204 18.42 -0.01 18.55
C GLY A 204 17.15 0.20 17.69
N GLU A 205 17.18 -0.20 16.43
CA GLU A 205 16.04 -0.18 15.52
C GLU A 205 15.11 -1.37 15.76
N SER A 206 13.85 -1.25 15.33
CA SER A 206 12.87 -2.31 15.49
C SER A 206 12.87 -3.27 14.31
N ALA A 207 12.72 -4.57 14.57
CA ALA A 207 12.65 -5.62 13.54
C ALA A 207 11.63 -5.33 12.41
N TRP A 208 10.48 -4.74 12.74
CA TRP A 208 9.42 -4.44 11.75
C TRP A 208 9.83 -3.39 10.71
N GLN A 209 10.88 -2.60 10.96
CA GLN A 209 11.42 -1.64 9.98
C GLN A 209 12.23 -2.34 8.88
N GLN A 210 12.66 -3.58 9.13
CA GLN A 210 13.47 -4.38 8.20
C GLN A 210 12.62 -5.36 7.37
N ASP A 211 11.32 -5.46 7.66
CA ASP A 211 10.40 -6.39 7.02
C ASP A 211 10.20 -6.05 5.53
N ARG A 212 10.08 -7.10 4.71
CA ARG A 212 9.54 -7.00 3.34
C ARG A 212 8.19 -7.69 3.26
N THR A 213 7.33 -7.16 2.41
CA THR A 213 6.01 -7.72 2.15
C THR A 213 5.97 -8.47 0.84
N PHE A 214 5.27 -9.59 0.83
CA PHE A 214 5.06 -10.46 -0.32
C PHE A 214 3.57 -10.75 -0.49
N PRO A 215 3.08 -10.91 -1.73
CA PRO A 215 1.68 -11.23 -1.99
C PRO A 215 1.37 -12.68 -1.62
N TYR A 216 0.27 -12.89 -0.88
CA TYR A 216 -0.26 -14.19 -0.52
C TYR A 216 -1.73 -14.28 -0.93
N THR A 217 -2.16 -15.43 -1.40
CA THR A 217 -3.55 -15.70 -1.79
C THR A 217 -4.11 -16.85 -0.97
N ARG A 218 -5.40 -16.80 -0.65
CA ARG A 218 -6.09 -17.84 0.10
C ARG A 218 -6.58 -18.94 -0.86
N GLN A 219 -6.20 -20.19 -0.61
CA GLN A 219 -6.65 -21.36 -1.37
C GLN A 219 -8.17 -21.52 -1.26
N GLY A 220 -8.87 -21.67 -2.39
CA GLY A 220 -10.32 -21.76 -2.42
C GLY A 220 -11.05 -20.43 -2.17
N ALA A 221 -10.33 -19.30 -2.01
CA ALA A 221 -10.95 -18.04 -2.40
C ALA A 221 -11.34 -18.20 -3.87
N ALA A 222 -12.60 -17.93 -4.19
CA ALA A 222 -13.01 -17.82 -5.58
C ALA A 222 -11.94 -16.96 -6.27
N GLU A 223 -11.24 -17.56 -7.25
CA GLU A 223 -10.55 -16.76 -8.24
C GLU A 223 -11.60 -15.71 -8.65
N PRO A 224 -11.33 -14.40 -8.46
CA PRO A 224 -12.29 -13.40 -8.91
C PRO A 224 -12.50 -13.72 -10.38
N GLU A 225 -13.71 -14.16 -10.74
CA GLU A 225 -14.11 -14.69 -12.06
C GLU A 225 -13.01 -14.43 -13.09
N ALA A 226 -12.07 -15.36 -13.19
CA ALA A 226 -11.07 -15.28 -14.23
C ALA A 226 -11.84 -15.57 -15.50
N ASP A 227 -12.20 -14.53 -16.25
CA ASP A 227 -12.51 -14.58 -17.68
C ASP A 227 -12.66 -13.19 -18.35
N GLU A 228 -12.45 -12.08 -17.65
CA GLU A 228 -12.27 -10.78 -18.32
C GLU A 228 -10.86 -10.26 -18.08
N GLU A 229 -10.00 -10.38 -19.09
CA GLU A 229 -8.73 -9.66 -19.13
C GLU A 229 -8.99 -8.18 -18.85
N PRO A 230 -8.38 -7.60 -17.79
CA PRO A 230 -8.65 -6.22 -17.45
C PRO A 230 -8.18 -5.33 -18.59
N LEU A 231 -9.06 -4.43 -19.04
CA LEU A 231 -8.70 -3.49 -20.08
C LEU A 231 -7.62 -2.55 -19.56
N ALA A 232 -6.48 -2.53 -20.25
CA ALA A 232 -5.42 -1.58 -19.96
C ALA A 232 -5.94 -0.14 -20.11
N GLY A 233 -5.68 0.68 -19.09
CA GLY A 233 -5.99 2.10 -19.14
C GLY A 233 -5.09 2.88 -20.10
N PRO A 234 -5.32 4.20 -20.23
CA PRO A 234 -4.56 5.07 -21.14
C PRO A 234 -3.12 5.34 -20.70
N PHE A 235 -2.72 4.91 -19.49
CA PHE A 235 -1.39 5.15 -18.92
C PHE A 235 -0.72 3.81 -18.60
N GLU A 236 0.56 3.68 -18.98
CA GLU A 236 1.36 2.48 -18.72
C GLU A 236 2.11 2.60 -17.38
N ASP A 237 2.75 3.75 -17.13
CA ASP A 237 3.53 3.97 -15.91
C ASP A 237 2.88 5.03 -15.02
N LEU A 238 2.93 4.81 -13.70
CA LEU A 238 2.59 5.80 -12.69
C LEU A 238 3.76 5.98 -11.73
N MET A 239 4.49 7.08 -11.89
CA MET A 239 5.65 7.41 -11.04
C MET A 239 5.19 8.25 -9.86
N THR A 240 5.19 7.68 -8.65
CA THR A 240 4.69 8.32 -7.43
C THR A 240 5.82 8.86 -6.56
N PHE A 241 5.63 10.07 -6.01
CA PHE A 241 6.57 10.76 -5.15
C PHE A 241 5.88 11.22 -3.85
N ALA A 242 6.38 10.74 -2.72
CA ALA A 242 5.88 11.11 -1.40
C ALA A 242 6.45 12.44 -0.92
N PHE A 243 5.62 13.21 -0.21
CA PHE A 243 6.09 14.32 0.60
C PHE A 243 6.75 13.83 1.91
N PRO A 244 7.49 14.70 2.62
CA PRO A 244 8.12 14.33 3.88
C PRO A 244 7.09 13.98 4.95
N PRO A 245 7.45 13.16 5.95
CA PRO A 245 6.58 12.86 7.07
C PRO A 245 6.03 14.13 7.72
N ARG A 246 4.74 14.12 8.09
CA ARG A 246 4.01 15.26 8.68
C ARG A 246 3.83 16.49 7.77
N PHE A 247 4.25 16.41 6.51
CA PHE A 247 3.92 17.42 5.51
C PHE A 247 2.69 16.98 4.69
N SER A 248 1.83 17.93 4.33
CA SER A 248 0.73 17.69 3.39
C SER A 248 0.26 19.01 2.79
N LEU A 249 -0.12 18.98 1.52
CA LEU A 249 -0.66 20.16 0.84
C LEU A 249 -2.18 20.21 0.94
N ASP A 250 -2.71 21.43 0.97
CA ASP A 250 -4.13 21.66 0.79
C ASP A 250 -4.52 21.20 -0.63
N PRO A 251 -5.61 20.42 -0.80
CA PRO A 251 -6.04 19.97 -2.12
C PRO A 251 -6.42 21.12 -3.06
N ALA A 252 -6.71 22.33 -2.55
CA ALA A 252 -6.88 23.53 -3.38
C ALA A 252 -5.62 23.89 -4.19
N LEU A 253 -4.42 23.47 -3.74
CA LEU A 253 -3.15 23.70 -4.42
C LEU A 253 -2.83 22.63 -5.49
N THR A 254 -3.76 21.74 -5.84
CA THR A 254 -3.52 20.66 -6.81
C THR A 254 -3.05 21.18 -8.17
N VAL A 255 -3.73 22.20 -8.72
CA VAL A 255 -3.40 22.74 -10.04
C VAL A 255 -2.04 23.44 -10.04
N GLU A 256 -1.72 24.16 -8.96
CA GLU A 256 -0.40 24.78 -8.78
C GLU A 256 0.70 23.72 -8.65
N ALA A 257 0.50 22.72 -7.80
CA ALA A 257 1.49 21.68 -7.55
C ALA A 257 1.80 20.85 -8.79
N THR A 258 0.78 20.48 -9.56
CA THR A 258 0.94 19.73 -10.80
C THR A 258 1.49 20.58 -11.94
N GLY A 259 1.14 21.88 -11.98
CA GLY A 259 1.76 22.85 -12.90
C GLY A 259 3.26 23.02 -12.64
N ALA A 260 3.65 23.24 -11.38
CA ALA A 260 5.04 23.32 -10.97
C ALA A 260 5.79 22.00 -11.23
N LEU A 261 5.14 20.85 -11.01
CA LEU A 261 5.72 19.55 -11.32
C LEU A 261 6.01 19.43 -12.82
N ARG A 262 5.05 19.79 -13.67
CA ARG A 262 5.22 19.79 -15.12
C ARG A 262 6.37 20.69 -15.56
N GLU A 263 6.45 21.92 -15.05
CA GLU A 263 7.56 22.83 -15.32
C GLU A 263 8.91 22.26 -14.88
N LYS A 264 8.96 21.63 -13.70
CA LYS A 264 10.19 21.01 -13.22
C LYS A 264 10.61 19.83 -14.09
N VAL A 265 9.69 18.99 -14.56
CA VAL A 265 9.99 17.88 -15.48
C VAL A 265 10.54 18.41 -16.81
N MET A 266 9.92 19.45 -17.39
CA MET A 266 10.43 20.09 -18.62
C MET A 266 11.83 20.67 -18.41
N GLY A 267 12.08 21.35 -17.30
CA GLY A 267 13.39 21.90 -16.97
C GLY A 267 14.47 20.81 -16.85
N LEU A 268 14.16 19.71 -16.17
CA LEU A 268 15.10 18.60 -16.04
C LEU A 268 15.39 17.90 -17.38
N LEU A 269 14.41 17.78 -18.27
CA LEU A 269 14.62 17.25 -19.63
C LEU A 269 15.53 18.17 -20.45
N SER A 270 15.31 19.49 -20.37
CA SER A 270 16.14 20.48 -21.04
C SER A 270 17.58 20.50 -20.49
N GLU A 271 17.76 20.42 -19.17
CA GLU A 271 19.07 20.32 -18.52
C GLU A 271 19.83 19.05 -18.95
N ALA A 272 19.10 17.98 -19.26
CA ALA A 272 19.65 16.73 -19.77
C ALA A 272 19.94 16.74 -21.29
N GLY A 273 19.70 17.87 -21.98
CA GLY A 273 19.96 18.03 -23.41
C GLY A 273 18.90 17.43 -24.33
N HIS A 274 17.70 17.13 -23.81
CA HIS A 274 16.58 16.68 -24.63
C HIS A 274 15.82 17.86 -25.24
N ASP A 275 15.34 17.68 -26.47
CA ASP A 275 14.44 18.61 -27.14
C ASP A 275 13.01 18.47 -26.56
N VAL A 276 12.65 19.40 -25.68
CA VAL A 276 11.32 19.42 -25.03
C VAL A 276 10.23 19.83 -26.02
N GLU A 277 10.53 20.60 -27.06
CA GLU A 277 9.53 21.04 -28.05
C GLU A 277 9.06 19.88 -28.94
N ALA A 278 9.93 18.89 -29.16
CA ALA A 278 9.56 17.63 -29.82
C ALA A 278 8.66 16.72 -28.93
N MET A 279 8.59 16.96 -27.62
CA MET A 279 7.88 16.11 -26.66
C MET A 279 6.45 16.58 -26.36
N VAL A 280 5.56 16.52 -27.36
CA VAL A 280 4.14 16.94 -27.25
C VAL A 280 3.44 16.35 -26.03
N ALA A 281 3.71 15.09 -25.70
CA ALA A 281 3.13 14.42 -24.53
C ALA A 281 3.46 15.13 -23.20
N VAL A 282 4.60 15.84 -23.11
CA VAL A 282 5.09 16.51 -21.90
C VAL A 282 4.64 17.97 -21.86
N HIS A 283 4.88 18.74 -22.93
CA HIS A 283 4.51 20.15 -22.97
C HIS A 283 3.04 20.37 -23.36
N GLY A 284 2.31 19.38 -23.87
CA GLY A 284 0.86 19.45 -24.05
C GLY A 284 0.34 20.47 -25.06
N HIS A 285 1.20 21.11 -25.85
CA HIS A 285 0.77 21.97 -26.96
C HIS A 285 0.53 21.08 -28.18
N LYS A 286 -0.71 20.60 -28.30
CA LYS A 286 -1.14 19.78 -29.42
C LYS A 286 -1.40 20.65 -30.66
N PRO A 287 -0.80 20.35 -31.82
CA PRO A 287 -1.32 20.89 -33.08
C PRO A 287 -2.76 20.41 -33.31
N LYS A 288 -3.52 21.18 -34.10
CA LYS A 288 -4.94 20.88 -34.35
C LYS A 288 -5.05 19.53 -35.07
N GLY A 289 -5.76 18.58 -34.45
CA GLY A 289 -5.89 17.20 -34.96
C GLY A 289 -4.89 16.20 -34.36
N ASP A 290 -4.03 16.60 -33.42
CA ASP A 290 -3.12 15.68 -32.74
C ASP A 290 -3.82 14.91 -31.61
N GLU A 291 -4.01 13.61 -31.85
CA GLU A 291 -4.69 12.69 -30.95
C GLU A 291 -3.76 12.11 -29.86
N ARG A 292 -2.44 12.34 -29.94
CA ARG A 292 -1.44 11.79 -28.99
C ARG A 292 -1.80 12.08 -27.55
N ARG A 293 -1.67 11.11 -26.66
CA ARG A 293 -2.00 11.34 -25.25
C ARG A 293 -0.93 12.18 -24.56
N LEU A 294 -1.36 12.91 -23.52
CA LEU A 294 -0.50 13.77 -22.73
C LEU A 294 -0.20 13.10 -21.40
N CYS A 295 0.99 13.35 -20.86
CA CYS A 295 1.33 13.00 -19.51
C CYS A 295 0.37 13.71 -18.55
N ALA A 296 -0.09 12.98 -17.53
CA ALA A 296 -0.90 13.56 -16.48
C ALA A 296 -0.06 13.76 -15.22
N TYR A 297 -0.08 14.99 -14.72
CA TYR A 297 0.57 15.34 -13.46
C TYR A 297 -0.49 15.31 -12.38
N LEU A 298 -0.32 14.46 -11.38
CA LEU A 298 -1.37 14.10 -10.43
C LEU A 298 -1.01 14.55 -9.02
N GLY A 299 -2.00 15.05 -8.26
CA GLY A 299 -1.92 15.15 -6.80
C GLY A 299 -2.50 13.88 -6.17
N LEU A 300 -1.88 13.37 -5.11
CA LEU A 300 -2.29 12.12 -4.46
C LEU A 300 -2.97 12.42 -3.10
N PRO A 301 -4.31 12.61 -3.07
CA PRO A 301 -5.02 12.91 -1.83
C PRO A 301 -5.17 11.67 -0.95
N PHE A 302 -5.21 11.87 0.37
CA PHE A 302 -5.56 10.81 1.31
C PHE A 302 -7.08 10.62 1.38
N VAL A 303 -7.60 9.61 0.67
CA VAL A 303 -9.04 9.30 0.52
C VAL A 303 -9.32 7.81 0.75
N GLY A 304 -10.58 7.46 1.03
CA GLY A 304 -11.04 6.06 1.03
C GLY A 304 -10.68 5.26 2.29
N HIS A 305 -10.32 5.94 3.37
CA HIS A 305 -9.95 5.33 4.64
C HIS A 305 -10.70 5.98 5.82
N PRO A 306 -10.84 5.28 6.96
CA PRO A 306 -11.26 5.90 8.21
C PRO A 306 -10.32 7.06 8.54
N HIS A 307 -10.87 8.26 8.75
CA HIS A 307 -10.14 9.52 8.98
C HIS A 307 -9.38 10.09 7.77
N ALA A 308 -9.75 9.71 6.55
CA ALA A 308 -9.26 10.37 5.35
C ALA A 308 -9.58 11.88 5.37
N ASP A 309 -8.56 12.72 5.17
CA ASP A 309 -8.65 14.18 5.28
C ASP A 309 -8.52 14.92 3.94
N GLY A 310 -8.34 14.19 2.83
CA GLY A 310 -8.28 14.76 1.48
C GLY A 310 -7.01 15.54 1.16
N ARG A 311 -6.11 15.72 2.13
CA ARG A 311 -4.86 16.44 1.93
C ARG A 311 -3.93 15.66 1.03
N LEU A 312 -3.17 16.36 0.19
CA LEU A 312 -2.21 15.72 -0.71
C LEU A 312 -1.02 15.22 0.10
N ARG A 313 -0.71 13.93 -0.02
CA ARG A 313 0.45 13.28 0.61
C ARG A 313 1.63 13.10 -0.34
N GLY A 314 1.37 13.28 -1.62
CA GLY A 314 2.39 13.21 -2.66
C GLY A 314 1.84 13.69 -4.00
N ILE A 315 2.67 13.49 -5.02
CA ILE A 315 2.38 13.81 -6.41
C ILE A 315 2.80 12.64 -7.28
N ALA A 316 2.28 12.57 -8.50
CA ALA A 316 2.67 11.56 -9.46
C ALA A 316 2.75 12.09 -10.89
N VAL A 317 3.46 11.35 -11.73
CA VAL A 317 3.50 11.53 -13.18
C VAL A 317 2.98 10.24 -13.82
N ALA A 318 1.86 10.32 -14.52
CA ALA A 318 1.32 9.22 -15.31
C ALA A 318 1.78 9.34 -16.77
N LEU A 319 2.46 8.30 -17.27
CA LEU A 319 2.99 8.25 -18.62
C LEU A 319 2.03 7.49 -19.54
N PRO A 320 1.61 8.05 -20.69
CA PRO A 320 0.71 7.37 -21.60
C PRO A 320 1.29 6.09 -22.18
N SER A 321 0.43 5.12 -22.51
CA SER A 321 0.85 3.85 -23.13
C SER A 321 1.28 3.98 -24.59
N ASP A 322 0.89 5.05 -25.28
CA ASP A 322 1.29 5.39 -26.65
C ASP A 322 2.51 6.32 -26.70
N LEU A 323 3.21 6.50 -25.58
CA LEU A 323 4.38 7.37 -25.50
C LEU A 323 5.56 6.77 -26.27
N ASP A 324 6.22 7.60 -27.09
CA ASP A 324 7.44 7.21 -27.80
C ASP A 324 8.47 6.57 -26.84
N PRO A 325 8.99 5.37 -27.13
CA PRO A 325 9.95 4.67 -26.26
C PRO A 325 11.22 5.47 -25.92
N ALA A 326 11.67 6.36 -26.81
CA ALA A 326 12.80 7.26 -26.54
C ALA A 326 12.40 8.34 -25.51
N HIS A 327 11.22 8.95 -25.66
CA HIS A 327 10.69 9.93 -24.71
C HIS A 327 10.39 9.29 -23.35
N ARG A 328 9.86 8.06 -23.35
CA ARG A 328 9.64 7.27 -22.13
C ARG A 328 10.94 7.03 -21.36
N ARG A 329 11.99 6.56 -22.05
CA ARG A 329 13.32 6.36 -21.44
C ARG A 329 13.90 7.66 -20.90
N ALA A 330 13.77 8.77 -21.64
CA ALA A 330 14.24 10.09 -21.19
C ALA A 330 13.52 10.53 -19.90
N LEU A 331 12.20 10.41 -19.85
CA LEU A 331 11.40 10.73 -18.66
C LEU A 331 11.78 9.87 -17.46
N LEU A 332 11.89 8.56 -17.63
CA LEU A 332 12.30 7.66 -16.55
C LEU A 332 13.73 7.97 -16.06
N ALA A 333 14.65 8.26 -16.99
CA ALA A 333 16.03 8.62 -16.66
C ALA A 333 16.09 9.91 -15.83
N VAL A 334 15.37 10.95 -16.25
CA VAL A 334 15.29 12.24 -15.56
C VAL A 334 14.60 12.14 -14.20
N LEU A 335 13.48 11.42 -14.13
CA LEU A 335 12.69 11.30 -12.90
C LEU A 335 13.42 10.50 -11.82
N LEU A 336 14.17 9.46 -12.20
CA LEU A 336 14.70 8.47 -11.26
C LEU A 336 16.23 8.51 -11.06
N ARG A 337 17.01 8.93 -12.07
CA ARG A 337 18.47 8.72 -12.08
C ARG A 337 19.27 10.01 -12.28
N MET A 338 19.03 10.72 -13.38
CA MET A 338 19.86 11.87 -13.79
C MET A 338 19.69 13.05 -12.84
N GLY A 339 20.79 13.73 -12.53
CA GLY A 339 20.80 14.82 -11.55
C GLY A 339 20.36 14.40 -10.13
N GLY A 340 20.34 13.10 -9.83
CA GLY A 340 19.80 12.55 -8.59
C GLY A 340 18.29 12.29 -8.61
N GLY A 341 17.60 12.52 -9.73
CA GLY A 341 16.15 12.35 -9.89
C GLY A 341 15.32 13.50 -9.33
N LEU A 342 14.00 13.38 -9.43
CA LEU A 342 13.06 14.37 -8.91
C LEU A 342 13.01 14.32 -7.37
N ARG A 343 13.81 15.18 -6.72
CA ARG A 343 13.92 15.24 -5.24
C ARG A 343 13.32 16.49 -4.60
N LYS A 344 13.07 17.54 -5.37
CA LYS A 344 12.61 18.83 -4.85
C LYS A 344 11.61 19.45 -5.79
N LEU A 345 10.54 19.98 -5.23
CA LEU A 345 9.54 20.75 -5.95
C LEU A 345 9.36 22.13 -5.30
N LYS A 346 9.56 23.20 -6.08
CA LYS A 346 9.31 24.57 -5.63
C LYS A 346 7.90 24.96 -6.05
N LEU A 347 7.08 25.34 -5.07
CA LEU A 347 5.74 25.88 -5.30
C LEU A 347 5.76 27.40 -5.10
N PRO A 348 5.07 28.18 -5.97
CA PRO A 348 4.90 29.62 -5.78
C PRO A 348 4.35 30.00 -4.41
N SER A 349 3.35 29.29 -3.89
CA SER A 349 2.71 29.59 -2.62
C SER A 349 3.50 29.14 -1.39
N LEU A 350 4.67 28.51 -1.56
CA LEU A 350 5.52 28.07 -0.45
C LEU A 350 6.89 28.73 -0.49
N GLU A 351 7.36 29.21 0.66
CA GLU A 351 8.70 29.81 0.79
C GLU A 351 9.82 28.80 0.51
N ARG A 352 9.68 27.56 1.00
CA ARG A 352 10.70 26.52 0.89
C ARG A 352 10.29 25.43 -0.12
N PRO A 353 11.24 24.87 -0.90
CA PRO A 353 10.97 23.72 -1.74
C PRO A 353 10.54 22.50 -0.92
N VAL A 354 9.54 21.78 -1.40
CA VAL A 354 9.08 20.51 -0.84
C VAL A 354 10.05 19.41 -1.26
N GLN A 355 10.55 18.63 -0.30
CA GLN A 355 11.36 17.45 -0.63
C GLN A 355 10.46 16.31 -1.11
N LEU A 356 10.94 15.55 -2.08
CA LEU A 356 10.22 14.45 -2.70
C LEU A 356 11.05 13.17 -2.55
N SER A 357 10.36 12.08 -2.20
CA SER A 357 10.93 10.74 -2.18
C SER A 357 10.19 9.87 -3.16
N TYR A 358 10.90 9.30 -4.13
CA TYR A 358 10.32 8.33 -5.05
C TYR A 358 9.85 7.09 -4.27
N VAL A 359 8.62 6.66 -4.53
CA VAL A 359 8.03 5.45 -3.95
C VAL A 359 8.11 4.35 -5.00
N ARG A 360 8.82 3.26 -4.70
CA ARG A 360 8.98 2.14 -5.65
C ARG A 360 7.76 1.24 -5.58
N ALA A 361 7.43 0.63 -6.72
CA ALA A 361 6.48 -0.48 -6.75
C ALA A 361 6.97 -1.58 -5.79
N GLY A 362 6.11 -2.01 -4.87
CA GLY A 362 6.42 -3.00 -3.84
C GLY A 362 7.11 -2.48 -2.56
N ASP A 363 7.33 -1.17 -2.39
CA ASP A 363 7.76 -0.62 -1.10
C ASP A 363 6.69 -0.90 -0.01
N ALA A 364 7.12 -1.27 1.20
CA ALA A 364 6.19 -1.61 2.28
C ALA A 364 5.36 -0.37 2.70
N ALA A 365 4.03 -0.51 2.72
CA ALA A 365 3.13 0.55 3.15
C ALA A 365 3.37 0.91 4.63
N VAL A 366 4.02 2.04 4.89
CA VAL A 366 3.88 2.71 6.19
C VAL A 366 2.47 3.29 6.19
N ASN A 367 1.66 2.98 7.21
CA ASN A 367 0.21 3.23 7.22
C ASN A 367 -0.26 4.67 6.93
N SER A 368 0.63 5.67 6.94
CA SER A 368 0.35 7.05 6.56
C SER A 368 0.57 7.37 5.07
N LEU A 369 0.93 6.40 4.23
CA LEU A 369 1.40 6.59 2.85
C LEU A 369 0.67 5.71 1.81
N LYS A 370 -0.47 5.09 2.13
CA LYS A 370 -1.22 4.29 1.13
C LYS A 370 -1.63 5.10 -0.11
N SER A 371 -1.91 6.40 0.06
CA SER A 371 -2.25 7.28 -1.07
C SER A 371 -1.08 7.57 -2.00
N VAL A 372 0.18 7.34 -1.59
CA VAL A 372 1.35 7.54 -2.46
C VAL A 372 1.83 6.25 -3.12
N MET A 373 1.18 5.12 -2.86
CA MET A 373 1.44 3.85 -3.54
C MET A 373 0.77 3.87 -4.91
N ALA A 374 1.50 3.52 -5.97
CA ALA A 374 0.96 3.48 -7.33
C ALA A 374 -0.23 2.51 -7.44
N GLU A 375 -0.14 1.37 -6.75
CA GLU A 375 -1.09 0.26 -6.74
C GLU A 375 -2.48 0.71 -6.26
N GLN A 376 -2.55 1.72 -5.38
CA GLN A 376 -3.82 2.31 -4.93
C GLN A 376 -4.63 2.92 -6.09
N TRP A 377 -3.94 3.40 -7.12
CA TRP A 377 -4.53 4.13 -8.24
C TRP A 377 -4.59 3.30 -9.53
N THR A 378 -3.79 2.23 -9.63
CA THR A 378 -3.69 1.40 -10.84
C THR A 378 -4.46 0.09 -10.75
N ARG A 379 -4.87 -0.34 -9.55
CA ARG A 379 -5.63 -1.61 -9.36
C ARG A 379 -6.85 -1.68 -10.30
N ALA A 380 -6.95 -2.78 -11.05
CA ALA A 380 -8.06 -3.02 -11.95
C ALA A 380 -9.39 -3.03 -11.19
N SER A 381 -10.39 -2.30 -11.71
CA SER A 381 -11.72 -2.24 -11.11
C SER A 381 -12.77 -1.92 -12.15
N ARG A 382 -13.98 -2.47 -11.98
CA ARG A 382 -15.17 -2.04 -12.73
C ARG A 382 -15.72 -0.72 -12.20
N GLN A 383 -15.56 -0.45 -10.90
CA GLN A 383 -16.07 0.77 -10.28
C GLN A 383 -14.95 1.74 -9.91
N TRP A 384 -15.12 2.98 -10.34
CA TRP A 384 -14.19 4.08 -10.12
C TRP A 384 -14.95 5.29 -9.62
N THR A 385 -14.35 6.06 -8.73
CA THR A 385 -14.94 7.30 -8.24
C THR A 385 -13.89 8.36 -8.03
N THR A 386 -14.24 9.60 -8.35
CA THR A 386 -13.34 10.75 -8.19
C THR A 386 -12.83 10.93 -6.77
N ALA A 387 -11.50 10.85 -6.61
CA ALA A 387 -10.75 11.23 -5.42
C ALA A 387 -10.47 12.73 -5.39
N LEU A 388 -10.17 13.32 -6.55
CA LEU A 388 -10.19 14.77 -6.79
C LEU A 388 -11.32 15.07 -7.75
N PRO A 389 -12.07 16.17 -7.55
CA PRO A 389 -13.26 16.41 -8.35
C PRO A 389 -12.91 16.62 -9.82
N MET A 390 -13.79 16.16 -10.70
CA MET A 390 -13.68 16.32 -12.14
C MET A 390 -14.17 17.71 -12.54
N VAL A 391 -13.42 18.37 -13.40
CA VAL A 391 -13.89 19.58 -14.12
C VAL A 391 -14.43 19.11 -15.47
N LEU A 392 -15.70 19.39 -15.76
CA LEU A 392 -16.33 18.95 -17.02
C LEU A 392 -15.57 19.51 -18.24
N ASP A 393 -15.66 18.82 -19.39
CA ASP A 393 -15.00 19.24 -20.62
C ASP A 393 -15.67 20.46 -21.27
N HIS A 394 -16.98 20.59 -21.07
CA HIS A 394 -17.79 21.69 -21.56
C HIS A 394 -18.96 21.95 -20.61
N PHE A 395 -19.66 23.06 -20.79
CA PHE A 395 -20.96 23.23 -20.14
C PHE A 395 -21.95 22.21 -20.72
N PRO A 396 -22.61 21.38 -19.89
CA PRO A 396 -23.59 20.43 -20.38
C PRO A 396 -24.74 21.20 -21.06
N ARG A 397 -25.17 20.72 -22.23
CA ARG A 397 -26.35 21.27 -22.91
C ARG A 397 -27.58 20.64 -22.28
N GLY A 398 -28.33 21.40 -21.49
CA GLY A 398 -29.47 20.88 -20.74
C GLY A 398 -29.07 20.20 -19.42
N ARG A 399 -29.80 19.14 -19.04
CA ARG A 399 -29.59 18.44 -17.75
C ARG A 399 -28.75 17.16 -17.85
N ASP A 400 -28.25 16.80 -19.03
CA ASP A 400 -27.48 15.58 -19.26
C ASP A 400 -25.99 15.77 -18.91
N ILE A 401 -25.65 15.61 -17.63
CA ILE A 401 -24.27 15.69 -17.15
C ILE A 401 -23.59 14.33 -17.32
N GLU A 402 -24.34 13.26 -17.12
CA GLU A 402 -23.97 11.87 -17.23
C GLU A 402 -23.42 11.56 -18.64
N GLY A 403 -24.13 11.97 -19.70
CA GLY A 403 -23.68 11.82 -21.08
C GLY A 403 -22.40 12.61 -21.41
N SER A 404 -22.19 13.78 -20.78
CA SER A 404 -20.93 14.53 -20.90
C SER A 404 -19.78 13.80 -20.24
N VAL A 405 -20.00 13.21 -19.07
CA VAL A 405 -18.99 12.40 -18.36
C VAL A 405 -18.64 11.13 -19.14
N ALA A 406 -19.63 10.44 -19.71
CA ALA A 406 -19.40 9.29 -20.59
C ALA A 406 -18.59 9.68 -21.85
N THR A 407 -18.83 10.88 -22.39
CA THR A 407 -18.02 11.42 -23.49
C THR A 407 -16.60 11.72 -23.04
N SER A 408 -16.41 12.25 -21.83
CA SER A 408 -15.09 12.47 -21.23
C SER A 408 -14.30 11.18 -21.08
N CYS A 409 -14.95 10.06 -20.71
CA CYS A 409 -14.32 8.75 -20.63
C CYS A 409 -13.71 8.34 -21.98
N ARG A 410 -14.50 8.46 -23.07
CA ARG A 410 -14.01 8.15 -24.43
C ARG A 410 -12.84 9.05 -24.84
N LEU A 411 -12.93 10.36 -24.57
CA LEU A 411 -11.83 11.31 -24.85
C LEU A 411 -10.58 11.04 -24.01
N ALA A 412 -10.73 10.45 -22.83
CA ALA A 412 -9.62 9.99 -21.99
C ALA A 412 -9.06 8.64 -22.45
N GLY A 413 -9.66 7.96 -23.44
CA GLY A 413 -9.28 6.62 -23.88
C GLY A 413 -9.77 5.49 -22.99
N LEU A 414 -10.79 5.74 -22.19
CA LEU A 414 -11.45 4.75 -21.35
C LEU A 414 -12.66 4.19 -22.10
N PRO A 415 -13.10 2.95 -21.76
CA PRO A 415 -14.30 2.39 -22.35
C PRO A 415 -15.53 3.22 -21.99
N ALA A 416 -16.60 3.07 -22.78
CA ALA A 416 -17.88 3.68 -22.42
C ALA A 416 -18.37 3.04 -21.09
N PRO A 417 -18.69 3.85 -20.06
CA PRO A 417 -19.22 3.30 -18.82
C PRO A 417 -20.68 2.83 -19.00
N ASP A 418 -21.03 1.72 -18.35
CA ASP A 418 -22.40 1.20 -18.27
C ASP A 418 -23.29 2.09 -17.40
N ALA A 419 -22.70 2.68 -16.36
CA ALA A 419 -23.40 3.60 -15.45
C ALA A 419 -22.50 4.76 -15.04
N VAL A 420 -23.10 5.95 -14.98
CA VAL A 420 -22.49 7.18 -14.48
C VAL A 420 -23.41 7.77 -13.41
N GLU A 421 -22.89 7.94 -12.21
CA GLU A 421 -23.57 8.67 -11.15
C GLU A 421 -22.83 9.99 -10.89
N VAL A 422 -23.57 11.10 -10.85
CA VAL A 422 -23.01 12.45 -10.64
C VAL A 422 -23.59 13.05 -9.36
N LEU A 423 -22.73 13.38 -8.40
CA LEU A 423 -23.16 14.13 -7.23
C LEU A 423 -23.24 15.63 -7.54
N ARG A 424 -24.35 16.25 -7.14
CA ARG A 424 -24.51 17.72 -7.20
C ARG A 424 -23.62 18.42 -6.17
N THR A 425 -23.46 17.81 -4.99
CA THR A 425 -22.69 18.32 -3.85
C THR A 425 -22.08 17.16 -3.07
N GLY A 426 -20.91 17.38 -2.46
CA GLY A 426 -20.18 16.36 -1.72
C GLY A 426 -19.42 15.39 -2.61
N ALA A 427 -18.99 14.26 -2.03
CA ALA A 427 -18.20 13.25 -2.71
C ALA A 427 -18.63 11.84 -2.28
N PHE A 428 -18.42 10.86 -3.15
CA PHE A 428 -18.76 9.47 -2.89
C PHE A 428 -17.79 8.76 -1.94
N VAL A 429 -16.57 9.28 -1.80
CA VAL A 429 -15.48 8.66 -1.03
C VAL A 429 -15.14 9.52 0.18
N PRO A 430 -14.98 8.93 1.38
CA PRO A 430 -14.52 9.65 2.56
C PRO A 430 -13.20 10.38 2.30
N GLY A 431 -13.14 11.65 2.72
CA GLY A 431 -11.98 12.53 2.58
C GLY A 431 -11.82 13.17 1.21
N ALA A 432 -12.59 12.79 0.18
CA ALA A 432 -12.49 13.47 -1.12
C ALA A 432 -12.91 14.95 -0.99
N PRO A 433 -12.05 15.91 -1.40
CA PRO A 433 -12.25 17.32 -1.12
C PRO A 433 -13.22 17.96 -2.12
N THR A 434 -14.08 18.86 -1.63
CA THR A 434 -14.84 19.75 -2.50
C THR A 434 -14.01 20.99 -2.80
N LEU A 435 -13.65 21.19 -4.07
CA LEU A 435 -12.85 22.33 -4.49
C LEU A 435 -13.73 23.49 -4.96
N ARG A 436 -13.32 24.71 -4.60
CA ARG A 436 -13.95 25.95 -5.06
C ARG A 436 -13.57 26.24 -6.52
N SER A 437 -14.37 27.08 -7.18
CA SER A 437 -14.22 27.38 -8.61
C SER A 437 -12.94 28.15 -8.97
N ASP A 438 -12.29 28.78 -8.00
CA ASP A 438 -10.99 29.46 -8.12
C ASP A 438 -9.84 28.45 -8.07
N ALA A 439 -9.88 27.48 -7.14
CA ALA A 439 -8.87 26.45 -6.96
C ALA A 439 -8.69 25.50 -8.17
N VAL A 440 -9.66 25.47 -9.09
CA VAL A 440 -9.64 24.62 -10.29
C VAL A 440 -9.21 25.37 -11.57
N ARG A 441 -8.97 26.68 -11.49
CA ARG A 441 -8.53 27.50 -12.63
C ARG A 441 -7.03 27.37 -12.84
N ARG A 442 -6.62 27.31 -14.11
CA ARG A 442 -5.19 27.35 -14.46
C ARG A 442 -4.70 28.78 -14.68
N LYS A 443 -5.57 29.65 -15.20
CA LYS A 443 -5.24 31.02 -15.58
C LYS A 443 -6.29 31.99 -15.04
N ASP A 444 -5.85 33.21 -14.75
CA ASP A 444 -6.76 34.29 -14.38
C ASP A 444 -7.75 34.58 -15.51
N GLY A 445 -9.01 34.80 -15.15
CA GLY A 445 -10.10 35.03 -16.10
C GLY A 445 -10.63 33.77 -16.80
N GLU A 446 -10.12 32.57 -16.49
CA GLU A 446 -10.66 31.33 -17.05
C GLU A 446 -12.14 31.13 -16.65
N ARG A 447 -12.99 30.85 -17.64
CA ARG A 447 -14.42 30.60 -17.42
C ARG A 447 -14.60 29.38 -16.51
N PRO A 448 -15.30 29.49 -15.37
CA PRO A 448 -15.43 28.39 -14.43
C PRO A 448 -16.33 27.30 -15.01
N LEU A 449 -15.77 26.13 -15.32
CA LEU A 449 -16.54 24.96 -15.72
C LEU A 449 -17.10 24.25 -14.48
N PRO A 450 -18.24 23.54 -14.60
CA PRO A 450 -18.80 22.81 -13.48
C PRO A 450 -17.83 21.75 -12.93
N VAL A 451 -17.71 21.73 -11.60
CA VAL A 451 -16.88 20.80 -10.84
C VAL A 451 -17.77 19.76 -10.18
N ARG A 452 -17.54 18.47 -10.42
CA ARG A 452 -18.40 17.39 -9.95
C ARG A 452 -17.59 16.20 -9.45
N HIS A 453 -18.10 15.54 -8.42
CA HIS A 453 -17.68 14.19 -8.10
C HIS A 453 -18.56 13.20 -8.88
N VAL A 454 -17.90 12.25 -9.52
CA VAL A 454 -18.56 11.23 -10.33
C VAL A 454 -18.15 9.84 -9.84
N ARG A 455 -19.07 8.89 -10.00
CA ARG A 455 -18.82 7.46 -9.90
C ARG A 455 -19.16 6.81 -11.23
N LEU A 456 -18.29 5.92 -11.67
CA LEU A 456 -18.35 5.22 -12.93
C LEU A 456 -18.41 3.72 -12.67
N THR A 457 -19.21 3.04 -13.48
CA THR A 457 -19.19 1.59 -13.60
C THR A 457 -18.89 1.25 -15.05
N PHE A 458 -17.79 0.52 -15.28
CA PHE A 458 -17.40 0.02 -16.59
C PHE A 458 -17.89 -1.42 -16.79
N PRO A 459 -18.13 -1.83 -18.05
CA PRO A 459 -18.57 -3.19 -18.37
C PRO A 459 -17.59 -4.26 -17.93
N GLN A 460 -16.29 -3.96 -18.06
CA GLN A 460 -15.19 -4.84 -17.67
C GLN A 460 -14.19 -4.11 -16.75
N PRO A 461 -13.36 -4.84 -15.97
CA PRO A 461 -12.37 -4.20 -15.12
C PRO A 461 -11.39 -3.35 -15.94
N VAL A 462 -11.16 -2.11 -15.53
CA VAL A 462 -10.20 -1.20 -16.16
C VAL A 462 -9.02 -0.99 -15.22
N THR A 463 -7.80 -1.12 -15.72
CA THR A 463 -6.56 -0.80 -14.99
C THR A 463 -6.33 0.71 -15.01
N GLY A 464 -6.04 1.30 -13.85
CA GLY A 464 -5.83 2.75 -13.71
C GLY A 464 -4.39 3.20 -14.02
N PRO A 465 -4.06 4.49 -13.78
CA PRO A 465 -4.92 5.51 -13.18
C PRO A 465 -6.05 5.98 -14.11
N VAL A 466 -7.26 6.10 -13.55
CA VAL A 466 -8.41 6.69 -14.23
C VAL A 466 -8.48 8.17 -13.91
N VAL A 467 -8.37 9.03 -14.94
CA VAL A 467 -8.35 10.49 -14.79
C VAL A 467 -9.22 11.14 -15.88
N LEU A 468 -10.11 12.05 -15.48
CA LEU A 468 -11.20 12.54 -16.34
C LEU A 468 -11.33 14.06 -16.36
N GLY A 469 -11.98 14.56 -17.40
CA GLY A 469 -12.33 15.97 -17.55
C GLY A 469 -11.28 16.85 -18.20
N SER A 470 -11.59 18.14 -18.30
CA SER A 470 -10.76 19.12 -19.02
C SER A 470 -9.43 19.39 -18.33
N LYS A 471 -9.35 19.11 -17.04
CA LYS A 471 -8.18 19.35 -16.18
C LYS A 471 -7.44 18.07 -15.77
N LYS A 472 -7.70 16.94 -16.45
CA LYS A 472 -7.06 15.65 -16.16
C LYS A 472 -5.53 15.67 -16.13
N ASN A 473 -4.91 16.47 -17.01
CA ASN A 473 -3.44 16.56 -17.06
C ASN A 473 -2.83 17.44 -15.94
N PHE A 474 -3.67 18.13 -15.16
CA PHE A 474 -3.31 18.99 -14.04
C PHE A 474 -3.87 18.45 -12.71
N GLY A 475 -4.08 17.13 -12.65
CA GLY A 475 -4.37 16.39 -11.41
C GLY A 475 -5.82 16.37 -10.95
N LEU A 476 -6.71 17.11 -11.62
CA LEU A 476 -8.14 17.06 -11.31
C LEU A 476 -8.83 15.89 -12.02
N GLY A 477 -9.94 15.41 -11.45
CA GLY A 477 -10.67 14.26 -11.97
C GLY A 477 -9.97 12.91 -11.80
N LEU A 478 -8.93 12.84 -10.95
CA LEU A 478 -8.31 11.58 -10.53
C LEU A 478 -9.33 10.71 -9.79
N CYS A 479 -9.46 9.44 -10.19
CA CYS A 479 -10.36 8.48 -9.57
C CYS A 479 -9.60 7.44 -8.74
N VAL A 480 -10.27 6.91 -7.73
CA VAL A 480 -9.83 5.78 -6.91
C VAL A 480 -10.75 4.58 -7.18
N PRO A 481 -10.21 3.34 -7.27
CA PRO A 481 -11.03 2.16 -7.50
C PRO A 481 -11.80 1.80 -6.22
N THR A 482 -13.10 1.55 -6.33
CA THR A 482 -13.96 1.14 -5.22
C THR A 482 -14.50 -0.28 -5.43
N ALA A 483 -14.70 -1.01 -4.35
CA ALA A 483 -15.41 -2.29 -4.41
C ALA A 483 -16.90 -2.05 -4.76
N PRO A 484 -17.54 -2.99 -5.48
CA PRO A 484 -18.98 -2.91 -5.71
C PRO A 484 -19.71 -2.87 -4.37
N ARG A 485 -20.65 -1.93 -4.23
CA ARG A 485 -21.55 -1.90 -3.07
C ARG A 485 -22.29 -3.24 -3.05
N LYS A 486 -22.09 -4.08 -2.01
CA LYS A 486 -23.05 -5.15 -1.73
C LYS A 486 -24.41 -4.46 -1.63
N ALA A 487 -25.35 -4.83 -2.50
CA ALA A 487 -26.72 -4.38 -2.36
C ALA A 487 -27.15 -4.75 -0.94
N ASP A 488 -27.63 -3.76 -0.18
CA ASP A 488 -28.27 -4.02 1.11
C ASP A 488 -29.43 -4.98 0.80
N ALA A 489 -29.29 -6.22 1.27
CA ALA A 489 -30.32 -7.25 1.21
C ALA A 489 -31.36 -7.00 2.30
#